data_AF-A0A537EKN1-F1
#
_entry.id   AF-A0A537EKN1-F1
#
_cell.length_a   1.000
_cell.length_b   1.000
_cell.length_c   1.000
_cell.angle_alpha   90.00
_cell.angle_beta   90.00
_cell.angle_gamma   90.00
#
_symmetry.space_group_name_H-M   'P 1'
#
loop_
_entity.id
_entity.type
_entity.pdbx_description
1 polymer ?
#
loop_
_entity_poly.entity_id
_entity_poly.type
_entity_poly.pdbx_seq_one_letter_code
_entity_poly.pdbx_strand_id
1 'polypeptide(L)'
;MLNLKREFRQIYGPAVRLAVISVVLCGLVFPLVITGIAQVFLPSQANGSLVQLHGRNVGSSLIAQNFSLPIFFHPRNDSASGVDPDITVQDARSQIPRISSATSISSDMLKQIVNQNEEGTFWIFGNPYVNVLRINLALIQTNSSAYRAFQ
;
A
#
# COMPACT_ATOMS: atom_id res chain seq x y z
N MET A 1 -49.53 37.03 -7.10
CA MET A 1 -48.14 37.08 -6.58
C MET A 1 -47.93 36.30 -5.28
N LEU A 2 -48.86 36.35 -4.30
CA LEU A 2 -48.76 35.61 -3.02
C LEU A 2 -48.79 34.07 -3.15
N ASN A 3 -49.60 33.51 -4.06
CA ASN A 3 -49.65 32.05 -4.26
C ASN A 3 -48.35 31.48 -4.84
N LEU A 4 -47.69 32.20 -5.74
CA LEU A 4 -46.42 31.77 -6.35
C LEU A 4 -45.30 31.63 -5.31
N LYS A 5 -45.17 32.60 -4.37
CA LYS A 5 -44.17 32.50 -3.29
C LYS A 5 -44.45 31.34 -2.33
N ARG A 6 -45.73 30.98 -2.13
CA ARG A 6 -46.14 29.87 -1.25
C ARG A 6 -45.84 28.51 -1.89
N GLU A 7 -46.16 28.35 -3.17
CA GLU A 7 -45.81 27.17 -3.99
C GLU A 7 -44.29 26.97 -4.05
N PHE A 8 -43.52 28.03 -4.35
CA PHE A 8 -42.07 27.98 -4.34
C PHE A 8 -41.52 27.51 -2.98
N ARG A 9 -42.01 28.05 -1.87
CA ARG A 9 -41.54 27.63 -0.53
C ARG A 9 -41.90 26.18 -0.21
N GLN A 10 -43.06 25.70 -0.66
CA GLN A 10 -43.51 24.33 -0.45
C GLN A 10 -42.73 23.30 -1.29
N ILE A 11 -42.25 23.70 -2.48
CA ILE A 11 -41.50 22.82 -3.38
C ILE A 11 -40.00 22.85 -3.07
N TYR A 12 -39.39 24.03 -2.99
CA TYR A 12 -37.94 24.16 -2.82
C TYR A 12 -37.47 23.98 -1.37
N GLY A 13 -38.32 24.25 -0.37
CA GLY A 13 -37.98 24.08 1.05
C GLY A 13 -37.61 22.63 1.42
N PRO A 14 -38.47 21.63 1.11
CA PRO A 14 -38.14 20.22 1.32
C PRO A 14 -36.91 19.77 0.52
N ALA A 15 -36.77 20.23 -0.72
CA ALA A 15 -35.62 19.90 -1.57
C ALA A 15 -34.29 20.38 -0.96
N VAL A 16 -34.22 21.64 -0.51
CA VAL A 16 -33.04 22.19 0.17
C VAL A 16 -32.76 21.45 1.47
N ARG A 17 -33.79 21.12 2.26
CA ARG A 17 -33.62 20.38 3.51
C ARG A 17 -33.06 18.98 3.27
N LEU A 18 -33.58 18.26 2.27
CA LEU A 18 -33.06 16.95 1.89
C LEU A 18 -31.63 17.05 1.36
N ALA A 19 -31.32 18.08 0.57
CA ALA A 19 -29.95 18.32 0.10
C ALA A 19 -28.98 18.56 1.27
N VAL A 20 -29.35 19.40 2.24
CA VAL A 20 -28.51 19.64 3.43
C VAL A 20 -28.35 18.38 4.27
N ILE A 21 -29.43 17.62 4.50
CA ILE A 21 -29.36 16.35 5.23
C ILE A 21 -28.43 15.39 4.50
N SER A 22 -28.54 15.27 3.17
CA SER A 22 -27.67 14.42 2.37
C SER A 22 -26.21 14.84 2.44
N VAL A 23 -25.91 16.14 2.35
CA VAL A 23 -24.54 16.67 2.49
C VAL A 23 -23.97 16.37 3.88
N VAL A 24 -24.74 16.60 4.94
CA VAL A 24 -24.27 16.32 6.31
C VAL A 24 -24.08 14.82 6.52
N LEU A 25 -25.02 14.00 6.06
CA LEU A 25 -24.96 12.56 6.24
C LEU A 25 -23.79 11.95 5.45
N CYS A 26 -23.67 12.26 4.16
CA CYS A 26 -22.65 11.66 3.30
C CYS A 26 -21.28 12.35 3.40
N GLY A 27 -21.25 13.64 3.70
CA GLY A 27 -20.02 14.44 3.76
C GLY A 27 -19.36 14.51 5.13
N LEU A 28 -20.11 14.28 6.21
CA LEU A 28 -19.59 14.40 7.58
C LEU A 28 -19.87 13.15 8.42
N VAL A 29 -21.12 12.75 8.56
CA VAL A 29 -21.47 11.63 9.46
C VAL A 29 -20.87 10.33 8.95
N PHE A 30 -21.06 9.99 7.68
CA PHE A 30 -20.57 8.74 7.11
C PHE A 30 -19.03 8.63 7.14
N PRO A 31 -18.24 9.61 6.67
CA PRO A 31 -16.78 9.54 6.74
C PRO A 31 -16.25 9.43 8.17
N LEU A 32 -16.84 10.15 9.13
CA LEU A 32 -16.40 10.08 10.53
C LEU A 32 -16.71 8.72 11.17
N VAL A 33 -17.89 8.16 10.91
CA VAL A 33 -18.26 6.83 11.41
C VAL A 33 -17.33 5.77 10.83
N ILE A 34 -17.13 5.75 9.51
CA ILE A 34 -16.25 4.77 8.87
C ILE A 34 -14.81 4.94 9.31
N THR A 35 -14.31 6.17 9.42
CA THR A 35 -12.95 6.42 9.92
C THR A 35 -12.80 5.98 11.37
N GLY A 36 -13.77 6.27 12.23
CA GLY A 36 -13.75 5.85 13.63
C GLY A 36 -13.72 4.32 13.76
N ILE A 37 -14.56 3.62 13.00
CA ILE A 37 -14.56 2.15 12.95
C ILE A 37 -13.20 1.63 12.45
N ALA A 38 -12.68 2.19 11.35
CA ALA A 38 -11.40 1.78 10.79
C ALA A 38 -10.24 1.97 11.78
N GLN A 39 -10.21 3.07 12.53
CA GLN A 39 -9.16 3.32 13.54
C GLN A 39 -9.25 2.35 14.73
N VAL A 40 -10.44 1.88 15.10
CA VAL A 40 -10.61 0.91 16.19
C VAL A 40 -10.19 -0.50 15.77
N PHE A 41 -10.62 -0.95 14.59
CA PHE A 41 -10.44 -2.35 14.18
C PHE A 41 -9.21 -2.57 13.29
N LEU A 42 -8.82 -1.59 12.48
CA LEU A 42 -7.78 -1.70 11.46
C LEU A 42 -6.83 -0.48 11.48
N PRO A 43 -6.24 -0.13 12.64
CA PRO A 43 -5.44 1.09 12.77
C PRO A 43 -4.25 1.10 11.83
N SER A 44 -3.58 -0.04 11.59
CA SER A 44 -2.44 -0.08 10.68
C SER A 44 -2.82 0.31 9.25
N GLN A 45 -3.95 -0.18 8.74
CA GLN A 45 -4.43 0.07 7.38
C GLN A 45 -5.04 1.47 7.26
N ALA A 46 -5.80 1.90 8.26
CA ALA A 46 -6.38 3.24 8.32
C ALA A 46 -5.32 4.35 8.31
N ASN A 47 -4.13 4.06 8.86
CA ASN A 47 -2.99 4.96 8.86
C ASN A 47 -2.00 4.69 7.70
N GLY A 48 -2.40 3.92 6.68
CA GLY A 48 -1.65 3.77 5.43
C GLY A 48 -0.64 2.62 5.38
N SER A 49 -0.77 1.61 6.26
CA SER A 49 0.06 0.39 6.28
C SER A 49 1.57 0.69 6.30
N LEU A 50 1.96 1.59 7.21
CA LEU A 50 3.34 2.04 7.35
C LEU A 50 4.26 0.88 7.76
N VAL A 51 5.43 0.82 7.14
CA VAL A 51 6.48 -0.16 7.44
C VAL A 51 7.62 0.53 8.18
N GLN A 52 8.11 -0.12 9.23
CA GLN A 52 9.13 0.44 10.11
C GLN A 52 10.44 -0.34 10.04
N LEU A 53 11.55 0.38 10.11
CA LEU A 53 12.89 -0.17 10.29
C LEU A 53 13.53 0.57 11.47
N HIS A 54 13.93 -0.17 12.51
CA HIS A 54 14.55 0.39 13.72
C HIS A 54 13.75 1.54 14.38
N GLY A 55 12.42 1.40 14.43
CA GLY A 55 11.53 2.39 15.03
C GLY A 55 11.31 3.66 14.20
N ARG A 56 11.86 3.73 12.99
CA ARG A 56 11.57 4.80 12.02
C ARG A 56 10.63 4.31 10.92
N ASN A 57 9.65 5.13 10.57
CA ASN A 57 8.79 4.88 9.42
C ASN A 57 9.60 5.06 8.13
N VAL A 58 9.77 3.99 7.36
CA VAL A 58 10.59 3.97 6.12
C VAL A 58 9.75 3.95 4.85
N GLY A 59 8.43 3.78 4.97
CA GLY A 59 7.51 3.81 3.85
C GLY A 59 6.17 3.17 4.17
N SER A 60 5.42 2.83 3.12
CA SER A 60 4.16 2.07 3.20
C SER A 60 4.30 0.80 2.38
N SER A 61 3.70 -0.30 2.83
CA SER A 61 3.64 -1.53 2.02
C SER A 61 2.78 -1.37 0.77
N LEU A 62 2.01 -0.28 0.66
CA LEU A 62 1.10 -0.02 -0.46
C LEU A 62 1.72 0.87 -1.54
N ILE A 63 2.95 1.36 -1.35
CA ILE A 63 3.58 2.33 -2.26
C ILE A 63 4.98 1.85 -2.65
N ALA A 64 5.20 1.70 -3.96
CA ALA A 64 6.52 1.42 -4.52
C ALA A 64 7.54 2.48 -4.11
N GLN A 65 8.70 2.02 -3.62
CA GLN A 65 9.86 2.86 -3.37
C GLN A 65 10.86 2.71 -4.51
N ASN A 66 11.57 3.79 -4.83
CA ASN A 66 12.63 3.73 -5.83
C ASN A 66 13.88 3.09 -5.23
N PHE A 67 14.15 1.84 -5.63
CA PHE A 67 15.39 1.14 -5.32
C PHE A 67 16.28 1.12 -6.57
N SER A 68 17.39 1.86 -6.55
CA SER A 68 18.32 1.95 -7.69
C SER A 68 19.59 1.12 -7.51
N LEU A 69 19.96 0.78 -6.28
CA LEU A 69 21.21 0.08 -6.01
C LEU A 69 21.14 -1.39 -6.45
N PRO A 70 22.24 -1.96 -6.97
CA PRO A 70 22.29 -3.33 -7.47
C PRO A 70 22.17 -4.39 -6.37
N ILE A 71 22.21 -3.99 -5.11
CA ILE A 71 22.02 -4.86 -3.94
C ILE A 71 20.54 -5.12 -3.64
N PHE A 72 19.62 -4.26 -4.07
CA PHE A 72 18.19 -4.39 -3.74
C PHE A 72 17.39 -5.05 -4.86
N PHE A 73 16.23 -5.62 -4.50
CA PHE A 73 15.17 -5.92 -5.45
C PHE A 73 14.55 -4.63 -5.97
N HIS A 74 14.25 -4.60 -7.27
CA HIS A 74 13.71 -3.43 -7.96
C HIS A 74 12.23 -3.65 -8.29
N PRO A 75 11.39 -2.61 -8.16
CA PRO A 75 10.01 -2.65 -8.61
C PRO A 75 9.93 -2.64 -10.13
N ARG A 76 8.71 -2.83 -10.66
CA ARG A 76 8.45 -2.72 -12.10
C ARG A 76 8.45 -1.26 -12.54
N ASN A 77 9.04 -1.00 -13.69
CA ASN A 77 9.18 0.34 -14.25
C ASN A 77 7.86 0.84 -14.86
N ASP A 78 7.02 -0.09 -15.34
CA ASP A 78 5.82 0.20 -16.13
C ASP A 78 4.56 -0.38 -15.47
N SER A 79 4.23 0.11 -14.27
CA SER A 79 2.93 -0.21 -13.65
C SER A 79 1.85 0.80 -14.06
N ALA A 80 0.61 0.34 -14.21
CA ALA A 80 -0.51 1.20 -14.59
C ALA A 80 -0.79 2.30 -13.55
N SER A 81 -0.48 2.03 -12.28
CA SER A 81 -0.59 3.00 -11.19
C SER A 81 0.62 3.92 -11.05
N GLY A 82 1.76 3.55 -11.63
CA GLY A 82 3.07 4.19 -11.41
C GLY A 82 3.67 3.97 -10.02
N VAL A 83 2.97 3.26 -9.12
CA VAL A 83 3.36 3.09 -7.70
C VAL A 83 3.14 1.66 -7.19
N ASP A 84 3.17 0.67 -8.08
CA ASP A 84 2.92 -0.74 -7.75
C ASP A 84 4.05 -1.31 -6.87
N PRO A 85 3.79 -1.62 -5.59
CA PRO A 85 4.82 -2.10 -4.69
C PRO A 85 5.19 -3.56 -4.94
N ASP A 86 4.43 -4.28 -5.76
CA ASP A 86 4.49 -5.71 -5.89
C ASP A 86 5.08 -6.15 -7.23
N ILE A 87 5.84 -7.25 -7.20
CA ILE A 87 6.37 -7.91 -8.39
C ILE A 87 5.99 -9.39 -8.35
N THR A 88 5.97 -10.04 -9.52
CA THR A 88 5.72 -11.48 -9.54
C THR A 88 6.87 -12.23 -8.86
N VAL A 89 6.58 -13.39 -8.28
CA VAL A 89 7.62 -14.26 -7.69
C VAL A 89 8.71 -14.60 -8.72
N GLN A 90 8.32 -14.76 -9.99
CA GLN A 90 9.26 -15.02 -11.08
C GLN A 90 10.16 -13.81 -11.37
N ASP A 91 9.61 -12.60 -11.36
CA ASP A 91 10.40 -11.38 -11.53
C ASP A 91 11.40 -11.21 -10.39
N ALA A 92 10.98 -11.46 -9.14
CA ALA A 92 11.88 -11.46 -7.99
C ALA A 92 13.03 -12.47 -8.18
N ARG A 93 12.71 -13.71 -8.59
CA ARG A 93 13.70 -14.76 -8.86
C ARG A 93 14.67 -14.39 -9.97
N SER A 94 14.23 -13.68 -11.00
CA SER A 94 15.10 -13.24 -12.11
C SER A 94 16.18 -12.24 -11.68
N GLN A 95 15.95 -11.50 -10.58
CA GLN A 95 16.89 -10.52 -10.05
C GLN A 95 17.98 -11.13 -9.14
N ILE A 96 17.80 -12.39 -8.71
CA ILE A 96 18.70 -13.08 -7.77
C ILE A 96 20.18 -13.08 -8.24
N PRO A 97 20.51 -13.40 -9.51
CA PRO A 97 21.91 -13.44 -9.94
C PRO A 97 22.62 -12.09 -9.79
N ARG A 98 21.92 -10.98 -10.06
CA ARG A 98 22.44 -9.61 -9.90
C ARG A 98 22.72 -9.32 -8.43
N ILE A 99 21.76 -9.58 -7.55
CA ILE A 99 21.88 -9.28 -6.12
C ILE A 99 22.95 -10.15 -5.47
N SER A 100 23.00 -11.44 -5.81
CA SER A 100 24.02 -12.40 -5.35
C SER A 100 25.43 -11.90 -5.67
N SER A 101 25.65 -11.48 -6.92
CA SER A 101 26.94 -10.93 -7.37
C SER A 101 27.33 -9.63 -6.65
N ALA A 102 26.36 -8.79 -6.29
CA ALA A 102 26.60 -7.51 -5.64
C ALA A 102 26.75 -7.57 -4.12
N THR A 103 26.24 -8.64 -3.47
CA THR A 103 26.13 -8.72 -1.99
C THR A 103 26.86 -9.90 -1.36
N SER A 104 27.38 -10.83 -2.18
CA SER A 104 27.95 -12.11 -1.76
C SER A 104 26.98 -13.04 -1.01
N ILE A 105 25.68 -12.76 -1.04
CA ILE A 105 24.63 -13.65 -0.51
C ILE A 105 24.43 -14.79 -1.51
N SER A 106 24.37 -16.04 -1.05
CA SER A 106 24.16 -17.18 -1.93
C SER A 106 22.81 -17.11 -2.64
N SER A 107 22.76 -17.55 -3.90
CA SER A 107 21.52 -17.56 -4.68
C SER A 107 20.43 -18.41 -4.02
N ASP A 108 20.78 -19.46 -3.28
CA ASP A 108 19.82 -20.30 -2.58
C ASP A 108 19.24 -19.62 -1.35
N MET A 109 20.04 -18.84 -0.61
CA MET A 109 19.54 -18.00 0.47
C MET A 109 18.58 -16.92 -0.07
N LEU A 110 18.91 -16.30 -1.20
CA LEU A 110 18.01 -15.32 -1.84
C LEU A 110 16.70 -15.96 -2.31
N LYS A 111 16.72 -17.19 -2.87
CA LYS A 111 15.49 -17.93 -3.20
C LYS A 111 14.65 -18.20 -1.96
N GLN A 112 15.28 -18.58 -0.84
CA GLN A 112 14.58 -18.80 0.42
C GLN A 112 13.93 -17.53 0.93
N ILE A 113 14.63 -16.39 0.88
CA ILE A 113 14.07 -15.07 1.26
C ILE A 113 12.87 -14.71 0.38
N VAL A 114 12.95 -14.94 -0.93
CA VAL A 114 11.81 -14.72 -1.84
C VAL A 114 10.62 -15.57 -1.45
N ASN A 115 10.81 -16.88 -1.22
CA ASN A 115 9.73 -17.79 -0.83
C ASN A 115 9.11 -17.42 0.53
N GLN A 116 9.91 -16.90 1.47
CA GLN A 116 9.42 -16.45 2.78
C GLN A 116 8.60 -15.15 2.72
N ASN A 117 8.78 -14.36 1.66
CA ASN A 117 8.07 -13.10 1.43
C ASN A 117 7.03 -13.22 0.31
N GLU A 118 6.68 -14.44 -0.08
CA GLU A 118 5.62 -14.71 -1.05
C GLU A 118 4.26 -14.48 -0.39
N GLU A 119 3.49 -13.56 -0.94
CA GLU A 119 2.13 -13.27 -0.51
C GLU A 119 1.15 -14.02 -1.42
N GLY A 120 0.36 -14.89 -0.80
CA GLY A 120 -0.60 -15.74 -1.47
C GLY A 120 -1.88 -14.98 -1.80
N THR A 121 -2.30 -15.09 -3.05
CA THR A 121 -3.66 -14.72 -3.47
C THR A 121 -4.45 -16.01 -3.69
N PHE A 122 -5.74 -16.01 -3.35
CA PHE A 122 -6.59 -17.14 -3.66
C PHE A 122 -6.70 -17.30 -5.18
N TRP A 123 -6.60 -18.52 -5.71
CA TRP A 123 -6.25 -18.82 -7.10
C TRP A 123 -7.10 -18.15 -8.19
N ILE A 124 -8.36 -17.77 -7.92
CA ILE A 124 -9.21 -17.03 -8.88
C ILE A 124 -8.96 -15.51 -8.89
N PHE A 125 -8.29 -14.98 -7.87
CA PHE A 125 -8.09 -13.54 -7.67
C PHE A 125 -6.69 -13.06 -8.08
N GLY A 126 -5.80 -13.96 -8.46
CA GLY A 126 -4.48 -13.60 -8.98
C GLY A 126 -3.38 -14.62 -8.69
N ASN A 127 -2.18 -14.29 -9.17
CA ASN A 127 -0.98 -15.04 -8.91
C ASN A 127 -0.32 -14.58 -7.59
N PRO A 128 0.51 -15.43 -6.96
CA PRO A 128 1.36 -15.01 -5.86
C PRO A 128 2.32 -13.89 -6.27
N TYR A 129 2.64 -13.02 -5.32
CA TYR A 129 3.48 -11.86 -5.54
C TYR A 129 4.42 -11.63 -4.37
N VAL A 130 5.35 -10.68 -4.53
CA VAL A 130 6.31 -10.27 -3.51
C VAL A 130 6.31 -8.77 -3.43
N ASN A 131 6.16 -8.25 -2.21
CA ASN A 131 6.25 -6.83 -1.95
C ASN A 131 7.73 -6.37 -1.88
N VAL A 132 8.11 -5.43 -2.74
CA VAL A 132 9.52 -5.01 -2.92
C VAL A 132 10.08 -4.32 -1.68
N LEU A 133 9.28 -3.49 -1.01
CA LEU A 133 9.72 -2.84 0.23
C LEU A 133 9.97 -3.87 1.33
N ARG A 134 9.03 -4.80 1.55
CA ARG A 134 9.14 -5.82 2.61
C ARG A 134 10.35 -6.73 2.39
N ILE A 135 10.56 -7.24 1.18
CA ILE A 135 11.69 -8.13 0.90
C ILE A 135 13.05 -7.41 1.04
N ASN A 136 13.13 -6.13 0.65
CA ASN A 136 14.35 -5.35 0.82
C ASN A 136 14.66 -5.05 2.30
N LEU A 137 13.63 -4.85 3.13
CA LEU A 137 13.83 -4.73 4.58
C LEU A 137 14.26 -6.05 5.21
N ALA A 138 13.73 -7.19 4.74
CA ALA A 138 14.21 -8.50 5.17
C ALA A 138 15.70 -8.70 4.83
N LEU A 139 16.15 -8.24 3.65
CA LEU A 139 17.58 -8.27 3.28
C LEU A 139 18.45 -7.44 4.23
N ILE A 140 18.00 -6.22 4.58
CA ILE A 140 18.72 -5.34 5.53
C ILE A 140 18.83 -6.00 6.91
N GLN A 141 17.73 -6.61 7.39
CA GLN A 141 17.67 -7.27 8.69
C GLN A 141 18.49 -8.57 8.77
N THR A 142 18.72 -9.24 7.63
CA THR A 142 19.56 -10.45 7.56
C THR A 142 21.06 -10.15 7.81
N ASN A 143 21.42 -8.88 8.05
CA ASN A 143 22.69 -8.46 8.65
C ASN A 143 23.94 -8.80 7.81
N SER A 144 23.79 -8.85 6.47
CA SER A 144 24.92 -8.99 5.55
C SER A 144 25.79 -7.74 5.57
N SER A 145 27.12 -7.90 5.40
CA SER A 145 28.08 -6.79 5.30
C SER A 145 27.70 -5.77 4.22
N ALA A 146 26.97 -6.19 3.19
CA ALA A 146 26.49 -5.33 2.12
C ALA A 146 25.47 -4.27 2.55
N TYR A 147 24.73 -4.47 3.66
CA TYR A 147 23.64 -3.57 4.09
C TYR A 147 23.95 -2.75 5.34
N ARG A 148 25.19 -2.77 5.83
CA ARG A 148 25.59 -2.06 7.06
C ARG A 148 25.26 -0.56 7.05
N ALA A 149 25.26 0.07 5.87
CA ALA A 149 24.93 1.49 5.74
C ALA A 149 23.43 1.82 5.95
N PHE A 150 22.56 0.81 5.95
CA PHE A 150 21.10 0.96 6.06
C PHE A 150 20.55 0.49 7.40
N GLN A 151 21.43 0.14 8.34
CA GLN A 151 21.07 -0.21 9.71
C GLN A 151 20.90 1.07 10.54
#